data_AF-A0A815VTP4-F1
#
_entry.id   AF-A0A815VTP4-F1
#
_cell.length_a   1.000
_cell.length_b   1.000
_cell.length_c   1.000
_cell.angle_alpha   90.00
_cell.angle_beta   90.00
_cell.angle_gamma   90.00
#
_symmetry.space_group_name_H-M   'P 1'
#
loop_
_entity.id
_entity.type
_entity.pdbx_description
1 polymer ?
#
loop_
_entity_poly.entity_id
_entity_poly.type
_entity_poly.pdbx_seq_one_letter_code
_entity_poly.pdbx_strand_id
1 'polypeptide(L)'
;MSINYSSLIIVQNTVTIPLPSLDPYRKLLKKYPQTLSCPCSTISILYSTFVSFTPRYNEVCKSRFVSTDWIDTIKRPQVPSSYYFEMLAILCTLSNETIHNALNEAGVTQLISSTIQTEQSIETES
;
A
#
# COMPACT_ATOMS: atom_id res chain seq x y z
N MET A 1 58.19 -30.82 -29.16
CA MET A 1 57.65 -30.57 -27.80
C MET A 1 56.24 -30.03 -27.99
N SER A 2 55.23 -30.89 -27.86
CA SER A 2 53.84 -30.53 -28.18
C SER A 2 53.16 -29.98 -26.94
N ILE A 3 52.69 -28.73 -27.02
CA ILE A 3 51.97 -28.07 -25.93
C ILE A 3 50.50 -28.52 -26.02
N ASN A 4 50.04 -29.30 -25.04
CA ASN A 4 48.64 -29.69 -24.96
C ASN A 4 47.83 -28.57 -24.29
N TYR A 5 46.91 -28.00 -25.06
CA TYR A 5 45.89 -27.09 -24.53
C TYR A 5 44.69 -27.92 -24.05
N SER A 6 44.51 -27.99 -22.73
CA SER A 6 43.28 -28.48 -22.13
C SER A 6 42.32 -27.29 -22.01
N SER A 7 41.19 -27.33 -22.72
CA SER A 7 40.13 -26.33 -22.58
C SER A 7 39.06 -26.81 -21.60
N LEU A 8 38.65 -25.92 -20.70
CA LEU A 8 37.50 -26.12 -19.82
C LEU A 8 36.24 -25.66 -20.54
N ILE A 9 35.32 -26.61 -20.80
CA ILE A 9 33.98 -26.31 -21.31
C ILE A 9 33.04 -26.24 -20.11
N ILE A 10 32.52 -25.05 -19.80
CA ILE A 10 31.51 -24.84 -18.76
C ILE A 10 30.15 -24.87 -19.43
N VAL A 11 29.29 -25.80 -19.03
CA VAL A 11 27.88 -25.85 -19.47
C VAL A 11 27.02 -25.17 -18.41
N GLN A 12 26.25 -24.17 -18.80
CA GLN A 12 25.28 -23.51 -17.93
C GLN A 12 23.87 -24.04 -18.23
N ASN A 13 23.16 -24.42 -17.18
CA ASN A 13 21.77 -24.84 -17.27
C ASN A 13 20.87 -23.80 -16.58
N THR A 14 19.88 -23.29 -17.30
CA THR A 14 18.87 -22.39 -16.75
C THR A 14 17.66 -23.20 -16.29
N VAL A 15 17.25 -23.00 -15.04
CA VAL A 15 16.05 -23.63 -14.46
C VAL A 15 15.03 -22.54 -14.15
N THR A 16 13.82 -22.67 -14.69
CA THR A 16 12.72 -21.72 -14.46
C THR A 16 11.74 -22.29 -13.45
N ILE A 17 11.39 -21.50 -12.44
CA ILE A 17 10.39 -21.85 -11.42
C ILE A 17 9.23 -20.84 -11.55
N PRO A 18 8.02 -21.28 -11.98
CA PRO A 18 6.90 -20.37 -12.16
C PRO A 18 6.29 -19.98 -10.80
N LEU A 19 5.99 -18.69 -10.64
CA LEU A 19 5.26 -18.12 -9.49
C LEU A 19 5.71 -18.70 -8.12
N PRO A 20 7.01 -18.64 -7.78
CA PRO A 20 7.49 -19.18 -6.51
C PRO A 20 6.86 -18.39 -5.35
N SER A 21 6.58 -19.08 -4.24
CA SER A 21 6.28 -18.41 -2.98
C SER A 21 7.55 -17.74 -2.41
N LEU A 22 7.37 -16.91 -1.39
CA LEU A 22 8.45 -16.11 -0.80
C LEU A 22 9.59 -16.97 -0.22
N ASP A 23 9.28 -18.12 0.37
CA ASP A 23 10.29 -18.96 1.03
C ASP A 23 11.26 -19.65 0.05
N PRO A 24 10.79 -20.33 -1.02
CA PRO A 24 11.67 -20.81 -2.10
C PRO A 24 12.52 -19.70 -2.71
N TYR A 25 11.93 -18.51 -2.96
CA TYR A 25 12.67 -17.36 -3.47
C TYR A 25 13.81 -16.96 -2.53
N ARG A 26 13.54 -16.77 -1.23
CA ARG A 26 14.56 -16.42 -0.22
C ARG A 26 15.69 -17.46 -0.14
N LYS A 27 15.37 -18.76 -0.24
CA LYS A 27 16.37 -19.84 -0.27
C LYS A 27 17.24 -19.77 -1.51
N LEU A 28 16.65 -19.54 -2.68
CA LEU A 28 17.37 -19.43 -3.94
C LEU A 28 18.23 -18.16 -4.01
N LEU A 29 17.73 -17.04 -3.49
CA LEU A 29 18.48 -15.78 -3.44
C LEU A 29 19.76 -15.93 -2.61
N LYS A 30 19.68 -16.63 -1.47
CA LYS A 30 20.85 -16.96 -0.65
C LYS A 30 21.83 -17.89 -1.36
N LYS A 31 21.33 -18.83 -2.16
CA LYS A 31 22.15 -19.85 -2.84
C LYS A 31 22.79 -19.34 -4.14
N TYR A 32 22.11 -18.45 -4.85
CA TYR A 32 22.50 -17.96 -6.18
C TYR A 32 22.39 -16.42 -6.28
N PRO A 33 23.05 -15.65 -5.40
CA PRO A 33 22.82 -14.21 -5.30
C PRO A 33 23.20 -13.42 -6.57
N GLN A 34 24.16 -13.93 -7.36
CA GLN A 34 24.69 -13.25 -8.54
C GLN A 34 23.98 -13.66 -9.85
N THR A 35 23.25 -14.77 -9.85
CA THR A 35 22.70 -15.38 -11.08
C THR A 35 21.19 -15.58 -11.03
N LEU A 36 20.57 -15.45 -9.85
CA LEU A 36 19.13 -15.51 -9.72
C LEU A 36 18.50 -14.26 -10.36
N SER A 37 17.59 -14.48 -11.32
CA SER A 37 16.74 -13.44 -11.89
C SER A 37 15.28 -13.74 -11.55
N CYS A 38 14.56 -12.74 -11.06
CA CYS A 38 13.15 -12.83 -10.69
C CYS A 38 12.38 -11.65 -11.32
N PRO A 39 12.08 -11.72 -12.63
CA PRO A 39 11.25 -10.71 -13.28
C PRO A 39 9.82 -10.80 -12.76
N CYS A 40 9.18 -9.64 -12.62
CA CYS A 40 7.76 -9.60 -12.25
C CYS A 40 6.93 -10.11 -13.43
N SER A 41 5.99 -11.04 -13.18
CA SER A 41 4.99 -11.45 -14.18
C SER A 41 4.01 -10.32 -14.50
N THR A 42 3.83 -9.39 -13.56
CA THR A 42 3.03 -8.19 -13.72
C THR A 42 3.81 -7.02 -13.16
N ILE A 43 4.05 -6.01 -14.00
CA ILE A 43 4.89 -4.87 -13.64
C ILE A 43 4.18 -3.81 -12.81
N SER A 44 2.86 -3.95 -12.63
CA SER A 44 2.02 -2.98 -11.94
C SER A 44 0.95 -3.70 -11.13
N ILE A 45 0.78 -3.29 -9.87
CA ILE A 45 -0.26 -3.80 -8.97
C ILE A 45 -0.94 -2.65 -8.24
N LEU A 46 -2.28 -2.69 -8.17
CA LEU A 46 -3.05 -1.68 -7.44
C LEU A 46 -2.81 -1.82 -5.94
N TYR A 47 -2.63 -0.69 -5.24
CA TYR A 47 -2.46 -0.66 -3.78
C TYR A 47 -3.61 -1.37 -3.05
N SER A 48 -4.84 -1.23 -3.55
CA SER A 48 -6.02 -1.94 -3.03
C SER A 48 -5.90 -3.47 -3.02
N THR A 49 -4.94 -4.06 -3.72
CA THR A 49 -4.69 -5.51 -3.73
C THR A 49 -3.93 -5.99 -2.50
N PHE A 50 -3.14 -5.12 -1.85
CA PHE A 50 -2.24 -5.51 -0.76
C PHE A 50 -2.27 -4.57 0.45
N VAL A 51 -2.91 -3.41 0.34
CA VAL A 51 -3.11 -2.45 1.43
C VAL A 51 -4.60 -2.34 1.74
N SER A 52 -4.94 -2.38 3.04
CA SER A 52 -6.29 -2.14 3.53
C SER A 52 -6.29 -1.05 4.58
N PHE A 53 -7.15 -0.05 4.40
CA PHE A 53 -7.32 1.05 5.34
C PHE A 53 -8.67 0.93 6.06
N THR A 54 -8.69 1.15 7.37
CA THR A 54 -9.93 1.15 8.16
C THR A 54 -9.97 2.44 8.99
N PRO A 55 -10.57 3.52 8.46
CA PRO A 55 -10.56 4.81 9.13
C PRO A 55 -11.36 4.76 10.44
N ARG A 56 -10.83 5.41 11.48
CA ARG A 56 -11.49 5.57 12.77
C ARG A 56 -11.77 7.05 13.01
N TYR A 57 -13.04 7.42 12.92
CA TYR A 57 -13.50 8.76 13.18
C TYR A 57 -13.68 9.01 14.68
N ASN A 58 -13.52 10.27 15.09
CA ASN A 58 -13.78 10.69 16.46
C ASN A 58 -15.24 10.37 16.85
N GLU A 59 -15.45 9.88 18.07
CA GLU A 59 -16.78 9.51 18.57
C GLU A 59 -17.78 10.68 18.54
N VAL A 60 -17.30 11.92 18.63
CA VAL A 60 -18.16 13.11 18.49
C VAL A 60 -18.87 13.17 17.13
N CYS A 61 -18.22 12.70 16.05
CA CYS A 61 -18.78 12.65 14.70
C CYS A 61 -19.82 11.54 14.52
N LYS A 62 -19.92 10.62 15.48
CA LYS A 62 -20.98 9.58 15.53
C LYS A 62 -22.05 9.91 16.57
N SER A 63 -21.87 11.00 17.32
CA SER A 63 -22.76 11.38 18.41
C SER A 63 -23.98 12.15 17.91
N ARG A 64 -25.01 12.26 18.76
CA ARG A 64 -26.18 13.11 18.48
C ARG A 64 -25.81 14.57 18.19
N PHE A 65 -24.65 15.06 18.64
CA PHE A 65 -24.28 16.46 18.56
C PHE A 65 -24.08 16.99 17.15
N VAL A 66 -23.82 16.10 16.19
CA VAL A 66 -23.68 16.46 14.77
C VAL A 66 -24.92 16.11 13.94
N SER A 67 -25.97 15.56 14.56
CA SER A 67 -27.21 15.25 13.86
C SER A 67 -28.01 16.52 13.59
N THR A 68 -28.69 16.56 12.44
CA THR A 68 -29.61 17.63 12.07
C THR A 68 -30.70 17.82 13.12
N ASP A 69 -31.28 16.73 13.62
CA ASP A 69 -32.35 16.76 14.63
C ASP A 69 -31.93 17.45 15.92
N TRP A 70 -30.72 17.18 16.40
CA TRP A 70 -30.17 17.85 17.58
C TRP A 70 -29.96 19.33 17.33
N ILE A 71 -29.31 19.66 16.21
CA ILE A 71 -28.99 21.02 15.81
C ILE A 71 -30.27 21.84 15.68
N ASP A 72 -31.29 21.31 15.02
CA ASP A 72 -32.58 21.98 14.84
C ASP A 72 -33.35 22.15 16.17
N THR A 73 -33.21 21.19 17.09
CA THR A 73 -33.80 21.30 18.44
C THR A 73 -33.19 22.47 19.25
N ILE A 74 -31.89 22.72 19.07
CA ILE A 74 -31.17 23.77 19.81
C ILE A 74 -31.11 25.11 19.08
N LYS A 75 -31.50 25.17 17.80
CA LYS A 75 -31.67 26.42 17.04
C LYS A 75 -32.75 27.28 17.69
N ARG A 76 -32.33 28.18 18.57
CA ARG A 76 -33.18 29.22 19.15
C ARG A 76 -32.54 30.58 18.91
N PRO A 77 -33.33 31.64 18.65
CA PRO A 77 -32.79 32.98 18.34
C PRO A 77 -31.85 33.56 19.40
N GLN A 78 -31.91 33.04 20.63
CA GLN A 78 -31.17 33.57 21.78
C GLN A 78 -29.98 32.67 22.20
N VAL A 79 -29.72 31.57 21.49
CA VAL A 79 -28.67 30.61 21.83
C VAL A 79 -27.70 30.48 20.65
N PRO A 80 -26.57 31.22 20.64
CA PRO A 80 -25.58 31.14 19.56
C PRO A 80 -24.80 29.82 19.55
N SER A 81 -25.11 28.87 20.44
CA SER A 81 -24.38 27.61 20.50
C SER A 81 -24.69 26.66 19.34
N SER A 82 -25.83 26.80 18.65
CA SER A 82 -26.18 25.97 17.49
C SER A 82 -25.15 26.07 16.36
N TYR A 83 -24.55 27.26 16.18
CA TYR A 83 -23.50 27.48 15.18
C TYR A 83 -22.26 26.61 15.42
N TYR A 84 -21.86 26.36 16.68
CA TYR A 84 -20.72 25.48 16.95
C TYR A 84 -21.02 24.02 16.60
N PHE A 85 -22.24 23.56 16.82
CA PHE A 85 -22.66 22.21 16.45
C PHE A 85 -22.82 22.05 14.94
N GLU A 86 -23.29 23.08 14.23
CA GLU A 86 -23.30 23.12 12.76
C GLU A 86 -21.88 23.03 12.19
N MET A 87 -20.94 23.83 12.71
CA MET A 87 -19.55 23.79 12.30
C MET A 87 -18.91 22.42 12.58
N LEU A 88 -19.22 21.82 13.73
CA LEU A 88 -18.75 20.48 14.07
C LEU A 88 -19.32 19.42 13.11
N ALA A 89 -20.60 19.50 12.76
CA ALA A 89 -21.22 18.60 11.79
C ALA A 89 -20.56 18.73 10.41
N ILE A 90 -20.33 19.96 9.94
CA ILE A 90 -19.62 20.23 8.69
C ILE A 90 -18.20 19.65 8.74
N LEU A 91 -17.46 19.87 9.83
CA LEU A 91 -16.11 19.33 10.00
C LEU A 91 -16.09 17.80 9.93
N CYS A 92 -17.03 17.13 10.60
CA CYS A 92 -17.16 15.68 10.58
C CYS A 92 -17.47 15.15 9.19
N THR A 93 -18.39 15.80 8.45
CA THR A 93 -18.71 15.46 7.07
C THR A 93 -17.50 15.63 6.16
N LEU A 94 -16.86 16.80 6.20
CA LEU A 94 -15.68 17.08 5.38
C LEU A 94 -14.52 16.13 5.70
N SER A 95 -14.30 15.80 6.98
CA SER A 95 -13.28 14.83 7.37
C SER A 95 -13.58 13.44 6.80
N ASN A 96 -14.83 13.00 6.85
CA ASN A 96 -15.26 11.72 6.26
C ASN A 96 -15.04 11.69 4.75
N GLU A 97 -15.50 12.71 4.03
CA GLU A 97 -15.34 12.82 2.58
C GLU A 97 -13.87 12.90 2.17
N THR A 98 -13.08 13.71 2.87
CA THR A 98 -11.64 13.86 2.59
C THR A 98 -10.92 12.53 2.74
N ILE A 99 -11.18 11.80 3.84
CA ILE A 99 -10.58 10.47 4.06
C ILE A 99 -11.08 9.49 3.01
N HIS A 100 -12.37 9.45 2.72
CA HIS A 100 -12.93 8.55 1.70
C HIS A 100 -12.29 8.79 0.32
N ASN A 101 -12.16 10.05 -0.09
CA ASN A 101 -11.54 10.43 -1.35
C ASN A 101 -10.06 10.03 -1.40
N ALA A 102 -9.31 10.35 -0.34
CA ALA A 102 -7.90 9.96 -0.24
C ALA A 102 -7.70 8.44 -0.30
N LEU A 103 -8.61 7.66 0.33
CA LEU A 103 -8.57 6.20 0.27
C LEU A 103 -8.92 5.65 -1.11
N ASN A 104 -9.88 6.26 -1.82
CA ASN A 104 -10.20 5.89 -3.19
C ASN A 104 -9.04 6.17 -4.13
N GLU A 105 -8.42 7.34 -4.02
CA GLU A 105 -7.22 7.73 -4.79
C GLU A 105 -6.03 6.81 -4.50
N ALA A 106 -5.78 6.53 -3.21
CA ALA A 106 -4.74 5.58 -2.81
C ALA A 106 -5.01 4.17 -3.37
N GLY A 107 -6.27 3.70 -3.33
CA GLY A 107 -6.63 2.36 -3.80
C GLY A 107 -6.41 2.12 -5.30
N VAL A 108 -6.54 3.17 -6.12
CA VAL A 108 -6.28 3.11 -7.57
C VAL A 108 -4.82 3.41 -7.94
N THR A 109 -4.00 3.82 -6.97
CA THR A 109 -2.57 4.05 -7.18
C THR A 109 -1.86 2.72 -7.46
N GLN A 110 -0.93 2.74 -8.42
CA GLN A 110 -0.20 1.57 -8.88
C GLN A 110 1.22 1.54 -8.29
N LEU A 111 1.61 0.39 -7.73
CA LEU A 111 3.01 0.07 -7.47
C LEU A 111 3.61 -0.49 -8.75
N ILE A 112 4.59 0.20 -9.33
CA ILE A 112 5.25 -0.22 -10.58
C ILE A 112 6.64 -0.79 -10.27
N SER A 113 6.89 -2.05 -10.62
CA SER A 113 8.21 -2.66 -10.52
C SER A 113 8.43 -3.76 -11.56
N SER A 114 9.59 -3.74 -12.23
CA SER A 114 9.98 -4.76 -13.20
C SER A 114 10.69 -5.97 -12.56
N THR A 115 11.17 -5.81 -11.33
CA THR A 115 11.86 -6.85 -10.56
C THR A 115 11.32 -6.92 -9.14
N ILE A 116 11.46 -8.08 -8.49
CA ILE A 116 11.12 -8.18 -7.07
C ILE A 116 12.01 -7.24 -6.25
N GLN A 117 11.40 -6.39 -5.41
CA GLN A 117 12.14 -5.56 -4.47
C GLN A 117 12.45 -6.37 -3.21
N THR A 118 13.69 -6.27 -2.71
CA THR A 118 14.10 -6.92 -1.46
C THR A 118 13.83 -5.98 -0.28
N GLU A 119 13.70 -6.54 0.92
CA GLU A 119 13.54 -5.76 2.16
C GLU A 119 14.66 -4.70 2.31
N GLN A 120 15.87 -5.04 1.90
CA GLN A 120 17.04 -4.14 1.93
C GLN A 120 16.95 -2.95 0.97
N SER A 121 16.22 -3.07 -0.16
CA SER A 121 16.02 -1.95 -1.08
C SER A 121 14.97 -0.94 -0.61
N ILE A 122 14.10 -1.34 0.33
CA ILE A 122 13.03 -0.50 0.87
C ILE A 122 13.55 0.39 2.01
N GLU A 123 14.54 -0.09 2.78
CA GLU A 123 15.14 0.64 3.91
C GLU A 123 16.07 1.81 3.50
N THR A 124 16.46 1.90 2.23
CA THR A 124 17.35 2.97 1.73
C THR A 124 16.64 4.21 1.20
N GLU A 125 15.30 4.21 1.16
CA GLU A 125 14.48 5.35 0.71
C GLU A 125 13.77 6.11 1.87
N SER A 126 14.09 5.80 3.13
CA SER A 126 13.55 6.49 4.32
C SER A 126 14.57 7.42 5.00
#